data_AF-A0A9E4HBS2-F1
#
_entry.id   AF-A0A9E4HBS2-F1
#
_cell.length_a   1.000
_cell.length_b   1.000
_cell.length_c   1.000
_cell.angle_alpha   90.00
_cell.angle_beta   90.00
_cell.angle_gamma   90.00
#
_symmetry.space_group_name_H-M   'P 1'
#
loop_
_entity.id
_entity.type
_entity.pdbx_description
1 polymer ?
#
loop_
_entity_poly.entity_id
_entity_poly.type
_entity_poly.pdbx_seq_one_letter_code
_entity_poly.pdbx_strand_id
1 'polypeptide(L)'
;KIAEAIQKAVAPSLVILHGSRARGDHRPDSDLDLLIVSVPEADQHTSAGQAAEAYMRSNPPTLDLDIVSMPIEDFHRLRHAKQHIAGQADHWGTYMSDYSIGHDDDYRNQYPMHWPATR
;
A
#
# COMPACT_ATOMS: atom_id res chain seq x y z
N LYS A 1 -7.24 -14.49 0.57
CA LYS A 1 -6.84 -13.39 1.49
C LYS A 1 -7.21 -12.04 0.87
N ILE A 2 -7.47 -10.97 1.65
CA ILE A 2 -7.90 -9.65 1.13
C ILE A 2 -6.97 -9.12 0.03
N ALA A 3 -5.66 -9.20 0.23
CA ALA A 3 -4.67 -8.77 -0.76
C ALA A 3 -4.76 -9.54 -2.08
N GLU A 4 -5.05 -10.84 -2.05
CA GLU A 4 -5.23 -11.64 -3.28
C GLU A 4 -6.50 -11.25 -4.03
N ALA A 5 -7.57 -10.90 -3.32
CA ALA A 5 -8.82 -10.43 -3.92
C ALA A 5 -8.62 -9.09 -4.63
N ILE A 6 -7.93 -8.16 -3.97
CA ILE A 6 -7.55 -6.86 -4.55
C ILE A 6 -6.62 -7.05 -5.75
N GLN A 7 -5.57 -7.87 -5.61
CA GLN A 7 -4.63 -8.15 -6.70
C GLN A 7 -5.32 -8.70 -7.96
N LYS A 8 -6.29 -9.60 -7.79
CA LYS A 8 -7.07 -10.15 -8.91
C LYS A 8 -8.01 -9.13 -9.55
N ALA A 9 -8.51 -8.17 -8.79
CA ALA A 9 -9.47 -7.20 -9.28
C ALA A 9 -8.81 -6.06 -10.06
N VAL A 10 -7.65 -5.57 -9.60
CA VAL A 10 -7.04 -4.35 -10.15
C VAL A 10 -5.64 -4.51 -10.69
N ALA A 11 -5.03 -5.71 -10.56
CA ALA A 11 -3.66 -6.01 -11.01
C ALA A 11 -2.65 -4.89 -10.69
N PRO A 12 -2.55 -4.46 -9.42
CA PRO A 12 -1.71 -3.33 -9.07
C PRO A 12 -0.22 -3.72 -9.09
N SER A 13 0.65 -2.73 -9.22
CA SER A 13 2.09 -2.91 -9.05
C SER A 13 2.43 -3.23 -7.59
N LEU A 14 1.76 -2.55 -6.63
CA LEU A 14 1.93 -2.78 -5.19
C LEU A 14 0.61 -2.67 -4.44
N VAL A 15 0.49 -3.47 -3.38
CA VAL A 15 -0.49 -3.24 -2.31
C VAL A 15 0.26 -3.09 -1.01
N ILE A 16 0.12 -1.95 -0.34
CA ILE A 16 0.83 -1.63 0.90
C ILE A 16 -0.20 -1.34 1.99
N LEU A 17 -0.16 -2.09 3.08
CA LEU A 17 -0.85 -1.72 4.31
C LEU A 17 -0.07 -0.58 4.96
N HIS A 18 -0.72 0.53 5.26
CA HIS A 18 -0.13 1.64 6.01
C HIS A 18 -0.97 1.98 7.24
N GLY A 19 -0.72 3.15 7.83
CA GLY A 19 -1.51 3.64 8.94
C GLY A 19 -1.26 2.87 10.24
N SER A 20 -2.28 2.85 11.10
CA SER A 20 -2.12 2.41 12.50
C SER A 20 -1.81 0.91 12.63
N ARG A 21 -2.38 0.10 11.75
CA ARG A 21 -2.16 -1.35 11.72
C ARG A 21 -0.74 -1.69 11.30
N ALA A 22 -0.18 -0.95 10.33
CA ALA A 22 1.20 -1.11 9.92
C ALA A 22 2.20 -0.63 11.00
N ARG A 23 1.89 0.45 11.71
CA ARG A 23 2.72 0.95 12.83
C ARG A 23 2.60 0.11 14.12
N GLY A 24 1.56 -0.71 14.25
CA GLY A 24 1.30 -1.50 15.44
C GLY A 24 0.62 -0.75 16.59
N ASP A 25 0.14 0.47 16.37
CA ASP A 25 -0.55 1.32 17.37
C ASP A 25 -2.09 1.32 17.22
N HIS A 26 -2.63 0.38 16.44
CA HIS A 26 -4.06 0.23 16.16
C HIS A 26 -4.88 -0.26 17.34
N ARG A 27 -6.17 0.10 17.33
CA ARG A 27 -7.22 -0.53 18.16
C ARG A 27 -7.86 -1.69 17.41
N PRO A 28 -8.54 -2.63 18.09
CA PRO A 28 -9.17 -3.77 17.44
C PRO A 28 -10.13 -3.39 16.30
N ASP A 29 -10.83 -2.27 16.43
CA ASP A 29 -11.81 -1.69 15.51
C ASP A 29 -11.21 -0.72 14.48
N SER A 30 -9.90 -0.45 14.54
CA SER A 30 -9.28 0.48 13.58
C SER A 30 -9.37 -0.01 12.15
N ASP A 31 -9.57 0.94 11.25
CA ASP A 31 -9.68 0.74 9.82
C ASP A 31 -8.44 0.05 9.25
N LEU A 32 -8.62 -0.55 8.07
CA LEU A 32 -7.54 -0.97 7.20
C LEU A 32 -7.21 0.19 6.27
N ASP A 33 -6.00 0.72 6.36
CA ASP A 33 -5.52 1.75 5.43
C ASP A 33 -4.65 1.09 4.34
N LEU A 34 -5.11 1.09 3.09
CA LEU A 34 -4.38 0.51 1.97
C LEU A 34 -3.94 1.56 0.96
N LEU A 35 -2.67 1.51 0.60
CA LEU A 35 -2.10 2.22 -0.55
C LEU A 35 -1.95 1.22 -1.70
N ILE A 36 -2.69 1.44 -2.76
CA ILE A 36 -2.57 0.72 -4.03
C ILE A 36 -1.70 1.55 -4.95
N VAL A 37 -0.60 0.95 -5.41
CA VAL A 37 0.27 1.56 -6.40
C VAL A 37 0.01 0.89 -7.72
N SER A 38 -0.52 1.64 -8.67
CA SER A 38 -0.99 1.12 -9.95
C SER A 38 0.01 1.40 -11.07
N VAL A 39 -0.15 0.68 -12.19
CA VAL A 39 0.56 0.97 -13.44
C VAL A 39 0.18 2.38 -13.97
N PRO A 40 1.05 3.06 -14.72
CA PRO A 40 0.83 4.44 -15.17
C PRO A 40 -0.49 4.67 -15.92
N GLU A 41 -0.97 3.68 -16.67
CA GLU A 41 -2.17 3.76 -17.49
C GLU A 41 -3.47 3.53 -16.70
N ALA A 42 -3.38 3.15 -15.42
CA ALA A 42 -4.55 2.86 -14.61
C ALA A 42 -5.27 4.13 -14.17
N ASP A 43 -6.61 4.12 -14.28
CA ASP A 43 -7.44 5.14 -13.66
C ASP A 43 -7.50 4.93 -12.15
N GLN A 44 -7.01 5.92 -11.38
CA GLN A 44 -6.79 5.76 -9.94
C GLN A 44 -8.12 5.68 -9.17
N HIS A 45 -9.14 6.41 -9.60
CA HIS A 45 -10.46 6.40 -8.96
C HIS A 45 -11.15 5.05 -9.17
N THR A 46 -11.12 4.56 -10.41
CA THR A 46 -11.64 3.23 -10.78
C THR A 46 -10.90 2.13 -10.04
N SER A 47 -9.57 2.22 -9.95
CA SER A 47 -8.74 1.23 -9.23
C SER A 47 -9.11 1.16 -7.76
N ALA A 48 -9.26 2.30 -7.07
CA ALA A 48 -9.69 2.34 -5.68
C ALA A 48 -11.09 1.72 -5.50
N GLY A 49 -12.05 2.06 -6.36
CA GLY A 49 -13.41 1.53 -6.32
C GLY A 49 -13.48 0.01 -6.54
N GLN A 50 -12.76 -0.50 -7.54
CA GLN A 50 -12.69 -1.94 -7.83
C GLN A 50 -12.01 -2.73 -6.70
N ALA A 51 -10.98 -2.17 -6.07
CA ALA A 51 -10.34 -2.79 -4.92
C ALA A 51 -11.28 -2.83 -3.70
N ALA A 52 -12.03 -1.77 -3.44
CA ALA A 52 -13.03 -1.73 -2.38
C ALA A 52 -14.15 -2.76 -2.64
N GLU A 53 -14.64 -2.85 -3.87
CA GLU A 53 -15.63 -3.86 -4.25
C GLU A 53 -15.11 -5.29 -4.06
N ALA A 54 -13.85 -5.54 -4.45
CA ALA A 54 -13.20 -6.83 -4.26
C ALA A 54 -13.06 -7.19 -2.77
N TYR A 55 -12.71 -6.22 -1.92
CA TYR A 55 -12.66 -6.41 -0.47
C TYR A 55 -14.03 -6.84 0.07
N MET A 56 -15.07 -6.08 -0.24
CA MET A 56 -16.45 -6.32 0.23
C MET A 56 -16.99 -7.70 -0.17
N ARG A 57 -16.51 -8.26 -1.28
CA ARG A 57 -16.89 -9.60 -1.75
C ARG A 57 -16.05 -10.73 -1.15
N SER A 58 -14.85 -10.44 -0.65
CA SER A 58 -13.86 -11.45 -0.26
C SER A 58 -14.02 -11.99 1.16
N ASN A 59 -14.80 -11.31 2.01
CA ASN A 59 -15.09 -11.69 3.40
C ASN A 59 -16.29 -10.85 3.86
N PRO A 60 -17.17 -11.29 4.78
CA PRO A 60 -18.03 -10.31 5.46
C PRO A 60 -17.11 -9.27 6.13
N PRO A 61 -17.24 -7.96 5.81
CA PRO A 61 -16.32 -6.96 6.29
C PRO A 61 -16.48 -6.79 7.80
N THR A 62 -15.39 -7.00 8.54
CA THR A 62 -15.35 -6.82 10.00
C THR A 62 -14.71 -5.49 10.41
N LEU A 63 -14.09 -4.79 9.46
CA LEU A 63 -13.38 -3.53 9.64
C LEU A 63 -13.68 -2.62 8.46
N ASP A 64 -13.68 -1.32 8.71
CA ASP A 64 -13.74 -0.31 7.66
C ASP A 64 -12.42 -0.32 6.87
N LEU A 65 -12.49 0.12 5.61
CA LEU A 65 -11.39 0.11 4.66
C LEU A 65 -11.26 1.49 4.03
N ASP A 66 -10.08 2.10 4.16
CA ASP A 66 -9.66 3.28 3.42
C ASP A 66 -8.67 2.86 2.32
N ILE A 67 -8.91 3.31 1.08
CA ILE A 67 -8.06 2.98 -0.06
C ILE A 67 -7.62 4.27 -0.74
N VAL A 68 -6.31 4.44 -0.81
CA VAL A 68 -5.68 5.43 -1.67
C VAL A 68 -5.04 4.70 -2.85
N SER A 69 -5.27 5.20 -4.07
CA SER A 69 -4.60 4.72 -5.28
C SER A 69 -3.68 5.80 -5.83
N MET A 70 -2.47 5.43 -6.25
CA MET A 70 -1.58 6.33 -6.99
C MET A 70 -0.75 5.61 -8.06
N PRO A 71 -0.32 6.32 -9.11
CA PRO A 71 0.62 5.77 -10.08
C PRO A 71 1.97 5.43 -9.42
N ILE A 72 2.64 4.41 -9.95
CA ILE A 72 3.97 3.99 -9.49
C ILE A 72 5.02 5.11 -9.56
N GLU A 73 4.93 5.98 -10.57
CA GLU A 73 5.81 7.13 -10.74
C GLU A 73 5.68 8.13 -9.58
N ASP A 74 4.46 8.39 -9.13
CA ASP A 74 4.18 9.26 -8.00
C ASP A 74 4.62 8.65 -6.68
N PHE A 75 4.43 7.34 -6.52
CA PHE A 75 4.95 6.62 -5.36
C PHE A 75 6.47 6.78 -5.27
N HIS A 76 7.21 6.51 -6.36
CA HIS A 76 8.66 6.66 -6.38
C HIS A 76 9.12 8.10 -6.12
N ARG A 77 8.41 9.08 -6.68
CA ARG A 77 8.73 10.50 -6.49
C ARG A 77 8.51 10.97 -5.05
N LEU A 78 7.49 10.45 -4.37
CA LEU A 78 7.01 10.98 -3.10
C LEU A 78 7.33 10.09 -1.88
N ARG A 79 7.83 8.87 -2.07
CA ARG A 79 8.14 7.92 -0.97
C ARG A 79 9.21 8.40 0.02
N HIS A 80 9.96 9.45 -0.31
CA HIS A 80 10.92 10.06 0.62
C HIS A 80 10.40 11.35 1.28
N ALA A 81 9.17 11.77 0.96
CA ALA A 81 8.53 12.92 1.59
C ALA A 81 7.84 12.52 2.90
N LYS A 82 8.35 13.03 4.03
CA LYS A 82 7.91 12.65 5.39
C LYS A 82 6.42 12.91 5.68
N GLN A 83 5.82 13.92 5.05
CA GLN A 83 4.43 14.32 5.26
C GLN A 83 3.46 13.75 4.20
N HIS A 84 3.94 12.86 3.32
CA HIS A 84 3.13 12.26 2.27
C HIS A 84 2.79 10.80 2.57
N ILE A 85 1.62 10.33 2.13
CA ILE A 85 1.17 8.95 2.34
C ILE A 85 2.16 7.93 1.75
N ALA A 86 2.74 8.21 0.58
CA ALA A 86 3.78 7.39 -0.03
C ALA A 86 5.00 7.23 0.89
N GLY A 87 5.42 8.30 1.57
CA GLY A 87 6.54 8.24 2.51
C GLY A 87 6.20 7.54 3.82
N GLN A 88 4.97 7.67 4.30
CA GLN A 88 4.52 6.90 5.46
C GLN A 88 4.43 5.40 5.12
N ALA A 89 3.92 5.06 3.94
CA ALA A 89 3.81 3.68 3.46
C ALA A 89 5.18 3.05 3.18
N ASP A 90 6.14 3.79 2.62
CA ASP A 90 7.51 3.30 2.42
C ASP A 90 8.25 3.09 3.75
N HIS A 91 8.00 3.97 4.73
CA HIS A 91 8.70 3.92 6.00
C HIS A 91 8.13 2.89 6.99
N TRP A 92 6.80 2.84 7.14
CA TRP A 92 6.11 2.03 8.14
C TRP A 92 5.26 0.92 7.55
N GLY A 93 5.05 0.92 6.23
CA GLY A 93 4.08 0.04 5.59
C GLY A 93 4.51 -1.41 5.54
N THR A 94 3.52 -2.28 5.41
CA THR A 94 3.71 -3.71 5.13
C THR A 94 3.25 -4.01 3.72
N TYR A 95 4.19 -4.46 2.88
CA TYR A 95 3.90 -4.88 1.51
C TYR A 95 3.11 -6.20 1.53
N MET A 96 1.90 -6.17 0.96
CA MET A 96 0.96 -7.30 1.01
C MET A 96 0.96 -8.17 -0.26
N SER A 97 1.56 -7.69 -1.35
CA SER A 97 1.76 -8.41 -2.60
C SER A 97 3.21 -8.89 -2.71
N ASP A 98 3.44 -10.05 -3.35
CA ASP A 98 4.79 -10.48 -3.74
C ASP A 98 5.33 -9.45 -4.73
N TYR A 99 6.33 -8.71 -4.29
CA TYR A 99 7.01 -7.69 -5.09
C TYR A 99 7.92 -8.37 -6.12
N SER A 100 7.36 -8.81 -7.25
CA SER A 100 8.15 -9.20 -8.40
C SER A 100 8.48 -7.95 -9.23
N ILE A 101 9.53 -7.21 -8.84
CA ILE A 101 10.20 -6.31 -9.79
C ILE A 101 10.73 -7.21 -10.91
N GLY A 102 10.15 -7.10 -12.10
CA GLY A 102 10.85 -7.45 -13.32
C GLY A 102 11.96 -6.43 -13.57
N HIS A 103 13.21 -6.89 -13.51
CA HIS A 103 14.38 -6.30 -14.17
C HIS A 103 14.72 -4.82 -13.87
N ASP A 104 14.94 -4.50 -12.60
CA ASP A 104 16.01 -3.58 -12.18
C ASP A 104 16.32 -3.85 -10.71
N ASP A 105 17.42 -4.58 -10.46
CA ASP A 105 17.91 -4.99 -9.14
C ASP A 105 18.31 -3.82 -8.21
N ASP A 106 18.05 -2.56 -8.60
CA ASP A 106 18.43 -1.37 -7.86
C ASP A 106 17.40 -0.89 -6.82
N TYR A 107 16.19 -1.48 -6.78
CA TYR A 107 15.08 -0.96 -5.97
C TYR A 107 14.57 -1.88 -4.85
N ARG A 108 15.24 -3.02 -4.60
CA ARG A 108 15.19 -3.57 -3.24
C ARG A 108 15.69 -2.46 -2.32
N ASN A 109 15.00 -2.25 -1.20
CA ASN A 109 15.52 -1.37 -0.17
C ASN A 109 16.84 -1.96 0.37
N GLN A 110 17.96 -1.68 -0.32
CA GLN A 110 19.32 -2.08 0.07
C GLN A 110 19.77 -1.29 1.32
N TYR A 111 18.95 -0.35 1.77
CA TYR A 111 19.11 0.40 3.00
C TYR A 111 17.86 0.24 3.87
N PRO A 112 17.71 -0.87 4.63
CA PRO A 112 16.92 -0.77 5.86
C PRO A 112 17.50 0.42 6.63
N MET A 113 16.85 1.58 6.52
CA MET A 113 17.33 2.83 7.07
C MET A 113 17.23 2.67 8.59
N HIS A 114 18.28 2.11 9.17
CA HIS A 114 18.71 2.44 10.51
C HIS A 114 19.04 3.94 10.49
N TRP A 115 18.01 4.78 10.61
CA TRP A 115 18.17 6.21 10.86
C TRP A 115 17.85 6.49 12.34
N PRO A 116 18.59 7.39 13.00
CA PRO A 116 19.08 7.20 14.34
C PRO A 116 17.99 7.40 15.38
N ALA A 117 18.21 6.79 16.54
CA ALA A 117 17.61 7.22 17.79
C ALA A 117 17.86 8.72 17.95
N THR A 118 16.85 9.54 17.68
CA THR A 118 16.84 10.92 18.13
C THR A 118 16.34 10.92 19.57
N ARG A 119 17.32 11.23 20.43
CA ARG A 119 17.33 11.54 21.88
C ARG A 119 16.00 11.93 22.51
#